data_AF-A0A383CE19-F1
#
_entry.id   AF-A0A383CE19-F1
#
_cell.length_a   1.000
_cell.length_b   1.000
_cell.length_c   1.000
_cell.angle_alpha   90.00
_cell.angle_beta   90.00
_cell.angle_gamma   90.00
#
_symmetry.space_group_name_H-M   'P 1'
#
loop_
_entity.id
_entity.type
_entity.pdbx_description
1 polymer ?
#
loop_
_entity_poly.entity_id
_entity_poly.type
_entity_poly.pdbx_seq_one_letter_code
_entity_poly.pdbx_strand_id
1 'polypeptide(L)'
;ELLESRDLKKTGQMVVGMEDTAGMLVLDYLMDQADRIGNIHYFTRYYYPSPGGTIKEMGAKKFEKLRSKDITSLSLEDQSILDNAVPIKEMVLRDNDCGLLNSNKTRRLSALLKVKNSGGAVPPGFRASQWWRNIDLYSSSTLRMKHLNPIVYQRLLQLHDALITATQSTDPNEHARAERAHKYFRDELFMSDDEYRLFHNNLESLVIGLQANCLNGNLMLDLDAKNYLAGADSPPVTRDI
;
A
#
# COMPACT_ATOMS: atom_id res chain seq x y z
N GLU A 1 9.50 -26.21 -1.38
CA GLU A 1 9.26 -26.12 -2.84
C GLU A 1 8.60 -24.83 -3.33
N LEU A 2 7.96 -24.00 -2.48
CA LEU A 2 7.38 -22.72 -2.94
C LEU A 2 8.42 -21.67 -3.36
N LEU A 3 9.67 -21.80 -2.90
CA LEU A 3 10.73 -20.80 -3.01
C LEU A 3 11.53 -20.85 -4.32
N GLU A 4 11.50 -21.98 -5.03
CA GLU A 4 12.28 -22.19 -6.26
C GLU A 4 11.42 -22.15 -7.54
N SER A 5 10.10 -22.01 -7.42
CA SER A 5 9.19 -22.22 -8.54
C SER A 5 8.70 -20.92 -9.20
N ARG A 6 8.20 -21.05 -10.44
CA ARG A 6 7.42 -20.01 -11.13
C ARG A 6 6.25 -19.47 -10.28
N ASP A 7 5.86 -20.17 -9.23
CA ASP A 7 4.80 -19.75 -8.30
C ASP A 7 5.26 -18.64 -7.38
N LEU A 8 6.52 -18.59 -6.90
CA LEU A 8 6.98 -17.44 -6.11
C LEU A 8 6.95 -16.16 -6.94
N LYS A 9 7.37 -16.23 -8.21
CA LYS A 9 7.34 -15.07 -9.10
C LYS A 9 5.91 -14.61 -9.37
N LYS A 10 5.00 -15.54 -9.67
CA LYS A 10 3.61 -15.20 -10.02
C LYS A 10 2.83 -14.73 -8.80
N THR A 11 2.93 -15.46 -7.69
CA THR A 11 2.19 -15.17 -6.45
C THR A 11 2.82 -13.99 -5.71
N GLY A 12 4.14 -13.92 -5.64
CA GLY A 12 4.87 -12.76 -5.10
C GLY A 12 4.56 -11.47 -5.85
N GLN A 13 4.56 -11.50 -7.19
CA GLN A 13 4.16 -10.33 -7.99
C GLN A 13 2.69 -9.93 -7.76
N MET A 14 1.81 -10.90 -7.51
CA MET A 14 0.40 -10.63 -7.19
C MET A 14 0.25 -9.96 -5.83
N VAL A 15 0.89 -10.51 -4.78
CA VAL A 15 0.82 -9.96 -3.41
C VAL A 15 1.43 -8.56 -3.36
N VAL A 16 2.61 -8.35 -3.96
CA VAL A 16 3.22 -7.01 -4.07
C VAL A 16 2.32 -6.06 -4.84
N GLY A 17 1.74 -6.49 -5.97
CA GLY A 17 0.83 -5.65 -6.74
C GLY A 17 -0.44 -5.27 -5.97
N MET A 18 -0.96 -6.18 -5.14
CA MET A 18 -2.10 -5.90 -4.25
C MET A 18 -1.72 -4.89 -3.16
N GLU A 19 -0.56 -5.08 -2.53
CA GLU A 19 -0.06 -4.18 -1.48
C GLU A 19 0.21 -2.77 -2.02
N ASP A 20 0.88 -2.67 -3.17
CA ASP A 20 1.14 -1.41 -3.86
C ASP A 20 -0.16 -0.68 -4.21
N THR A 21 -1.13 -1.40 -4.77
CA THR A 21 -2.44 -0.82 -5.14
C THR A 21 -3.20 -0.37 -3.90
N ALA A 22 -3.19 -1.17 -2.82
CA ALA A 22 -3.82 -0.81 -1.56
C ALA A 22 -3.20 0.45 -0.95
N GLY A 23 -1.87 0.53 -0.89
CA GLY A 23 -1.14 1.70 -0.40
C GLY A 23 -1.41 2.95 -1.23
N MET A 24 -1.46 2.81 -2.56
CA MET A 24 -1.83 3.91 -3.46
C MET A 24 -3.24 4.42 -3.17
N LEU A 25 -4.23 3.54 -3.06
CA LEU A 25 -5.62 3.94 -2.80
C LEU A 25 -5.78 4.67 -1.46
N VAL A 26 -5.03 4.26 -0.43
CA VAL A 26 -4.97 4.97 0.85
C VAL A 26 -4.43 6.39 0.66
N LEU A 27 -3.30 6.55 -0.04
CA LEU A 27 -2.72 7.87 -0.30
C LEU A 27 -3.64 8.76 -1.14
N ASP A 28 -4.28 8.20 -2.16
CA ASP A 28 -5.22 8.92 -3.04
C ASP A 28 -6.41 9.45 -2.25
N TYR A 29 -6.91 8.63 -1.33
CA TYR A 29 -8.03 9.02 -0.50
C TYR A 29 -7.64 10.12 0.48
N LEU A 30 -6.52 9.95 1.20
CA LEU A 30 -6.04 10.93 2.18
C LEU A 30 -5.77 12.29 1.54
N MET A 31 -5.04 12.29 0.42
CA MET A 31 -4.52 13.48 -0.23
C MET A 31 -5.43 14.03 -1.35
N ASP A 32 -6.64 13.49 -1.49
CA ASP A 32 -7.61 13.89 -2.53
C ASP A 32 -7.05 13.79 -3.99
N GLN A 33 -6.14 12.83 -4.24
CA GLN A 33 -5.39 12.76 -5.49
C GLN A 33 -6.20 12.17 -6.64
N ALA A 34 -6.06 12.75 -7.83
CA ALA A 34 -6.67 12.25 -9.06
C ALA A 34 -5.67 12.03 -10.21
N ASP A 35 -4.42 12.46 -10.06
CA ASP A 35 -3.42 12.44 -11.13
C ASP A 35 -2.47 11.24 -11.06
N ARG A 36 -3.01 10.05 -11.34
CA ARG A 36 -2.24 8.78 -11.35
C ARG A 36 -1.83 8.31 -12.73
N ILE A 37 -2.50 8.77 -13.78
CA ILE A 37 -2.22 8.34 -15.14
C ILE A 37 -0.93 9.00 -15.63
N GLY A 38 0.15 8.22 -15.73
CA GLY A 38 1.47 8.71 -16.13
C GLY A 38 2.46 8.89 -14.98
N ASN A 39 1.97 8.99 -13.74
CA ASN A 39 2.79 9.21 -12.53
C ASN A 39 3.15 7.91 -11.78
N ILE A 40 2.64 6.76 -12.25
CA ILE A 40 3.01 5.44 -11.76
C ILE A 40 4.24 4.93 -12.50
N HIS A 41 5.27 4.57 -11.74
CA HIS A 41 6.46 3.89 -12.22
C HIS A 41 6.69 2.57 -11.47
N TYR A 42 7.68 1.81 -11.91
CA TYR A 42 8.04 0.54 -11.27
C TYR A 42 9.55 0.39 -11.18
N PHE A 43 10.03 -0.08 -10.04
CA PHE A 43 11.38 -0.61 -9.91
C PHE A 43 11.33 -2.13 -9.86
N THR A 44 12.38 -2.76 -10.38
CA THR A 44 12.56 -4.21 -10.21
C THR A 44 13.42 -4.44 -8.98
N ARG A 45 12.89 -5.21 -8.04
CA ARG A 45 13.64 -5.79 -6.91
C ARG A 45 13.80 -7.28 -7.11
N TYR A 46 14.92 -7.80 -6.66
CA TYR A 46 15.27 -9.20 -6.70
C TYR A 46 15.16 -9.75 -5.28
N TYR A 47 14.25 -10.69 -5.09
CA TYR A 47 14.02 -11.37 -3.82
C TYR A 47 14.71 -12.73 -3.85
N TYR A 48 15.45 -13.08 -2.80
CA TYR A 48 16.24 -14.31 -2.74
C TYR A 48 16.30 -14.89 -1.33
N PRO A 49 16.38 -16.22 -1.18
CA PRO A 49 16.55 -16.86 0.12
C PRO A 49 17.95 -16.61 0.68
N SER A 50 18.01 -16.24 1.96
CA SER A 50 19.24 -16.17 2.73
C SER A 50 19.49 -17.51 3.44
N PRO A 51 20.75 -17.87 3.79
CA PRO A 51 21.08 -19.11 4.49
C PRO A 51 20.36 -19.35 5.83
N GLY A 52 19.69 -18.34 6.40
CA GLY A 52 18.87 -18.45 7.62
C GLY A 52 17.37 -18.63 7.38
N GLY A 53 16.94 -18.96 6.16
CA GLY A 53 15.52 -19.17 5.81
C GLY A 53 14.71 -17.89 5.59
N THR A 54 15.28 -16.71 5.87
CA THR A 54 14.64 -15.42 5.59
C THR A 54 14.81 -15.03 4.12
N ILE A 55 13.78 -14.46 3.49
CA ILE A 55 13.94 -13.78 2.20
C ILE A 55 14.61 -12.42 2.40
N LYS A 56 15.58 -12.11 1.53
CA LYS A 56 16.21 -10.79 1.40
C LYS A 56 15.87 -10.18 0.04
N GLU A 57 16.01 -8.87 -0.06
CA GLU A 57 15.80 -8.11 -1.29
C GLU A 57 17.09 -7.42 -1.77
N MET A 58 17.17 -7.18 -3.08
CA MET A 58 18.25 -6.44 -3.73
C MET A 58 17.70 -5.61 -4.88
N GLY A 59 18.12 -4.35 -5.00
CA GLY A 59 17.75 -3.51 -6.13
C GLY A 59 18.41 -3.96 -7.44
N ALA A 60 17.72 -3.78 -8.57
CA ALA A 60 18.20 -4.21 -9.90
C ALA A 60 19.64 -3.78 -10.23
N LYS A 61 20.03 -2.53 -9.93
CA LYS A 61 21.40 -2.05 -10.19
C LYS A 61 22.47 -2.86 -9.43
N LYS A 62 22.17 -3.30 -8.21
CA LYS A 62 23.11 -4.11 -7.41
C LYS A 62 23.14 -5.55 -7.92
N PHE A 63 22.00 -6.09 -8.34
CA PHE A 63 21.92 -7.42 -8.94
C PHE A 63 22.69 -7.51 -10.26
N GLU A 64 22.51 -6.54 -11.17
CA GLU A 64 23.24 -6.54 -12.44
C GLU A 64 24.76 -6.38 -12.25
N LYS A 65 25.20 -5.59 -11.26
CA LYS A 65 26.61 -5.51 -10.87
C LYS A 65 27.15 -6.85 -10.36
N LEU A 66 26.33 -7.63 -9.66
CA LEU A 66 26.73 -8.96 -9.19
C LEU A 66 26.87 -9.93 -10.37
N ARG A 67 25.87 -9.91 -11.26
CA ARG A 67 25.80 -10.75 -12.46
C ARG A 67 26.93 -10.47 -13.45
N SER A 68 27.45 -9.26 -13.49
CA SER A 68 28.57 -8.88 -14.37
C SER A 68 29.95 -9.33 -13.86
N LYS A 69 30.06 -9.86 -12.64
CA LYS A 69 31.33 -10.36 -12.11
C LYS A 69 31.66 -11.73 -12.73
N ASP A 70 32.95 -12.03 -12.81
CA ASP A 70 33.43 -13.35 -13.23
C ASP A 70 32.97 -14.42 -12.22
N ILE A 71 32.39 -15.52 -12.71
CA ILE A 71 31.83 -16.60 -11.89
C ILE A 71 32.88 -17.21 -10.96
N THR A 72 34.15 -17.22 -11.38
CA THR A 72 35.28 -17.72 -10.60
C THR A 72 35.66 -16.83 -9.42
N SER A 73 35.20 -15.57 -9.42
CA SER A 73 35.40 -14.59 -8.35
C SER A 73 34.20 -14.45 -7.41
N LEU A 74 33.10 -15.15 -7.69
CA LEU A 74 31.89 -15.10 -6.89
C LEU A 74 31.98 -16.02 -5.68
N SER A 75 31.52 -15.53 -4.53
CA SER A 75 31.30 -16.39 -3.36
C SER A 75 30.18 -17.39 -3.63
N LEU A 76 30.14 -18.50 -2.89
CA LEU A 76 29.03 -19.46 -2.94
C LEU A 76 27.68 -18.80 -2.63
N GLU A 77 27.67 -17.80 -1.73
CA GLU A 77 26.48 -17.01 -1.43
C GLU A 77 26.04 -16.19 -2.64
N ASP A 78 26.96 -15.48 -3.30
CA ASP A 78 26.65 -14.69 -4.49
C ASP A 78 26.14 -15.56 -5.65
N GLN A 79 26.71 -16.74 -5.85
CA GLN A 79 26.22 -17.70 -6.84
C GLN A 79 24.78 -18.15 -6.50
N SER A 80 24.54 -18.51 -5.24
CA SER A 80 23.19 -18.86 -4.75
C SER A 80 22.18 -17.73 -4.93
N ILE A 81 22.59 -16.46 -4.78
CA ILE A 81 21.74 -15.30 -5.04
C ILE A 81 21.37 -15.24 -6.53
N LEU A 82 22.36 -15.37 -7.42
CA LEU A 82 22.10 -15.29 -8.87
C LEU A 82 21.19 -16.42 -9.36
N ASP A 83 21.32 -17.61 -8.78
CA ASP A 83 20.54 -18.78 -9.17
C ASP A 83 19.09 -18.74 -8.67
N ASN A 84 18.88 -18.18 -7.46
CA ASN A 84 17.58 -18.25 -6.78
C ASN A 84 16.83 -16.91 -6.70
N ALA A 85 17.41 -15.81 -7.20
CA ALA A 85 16.75 -14.51 -7.15
C ALA A 85 15.56 -14.42 -8.09
N VAL A 86 14.42 -14.00 -7.54
CA VAL A 86 13.19 -13.77 -8.28
C VAL A 86 12.96 -12.27 -8.47
N PRO A 87 12.85 -11.79 -9.73
CA PRO A 87 12.54 -10.40 -10.00
C PRO A 87 11.05 -10.12 -9.79
N ILE A 88 10.75 -9.13 -8.96
CA ILE A 88 9.41 -8.59 -8.69
C ILE A 88 9.41 -7.09 -8.99
N LYS A 89 8.35 -6.63 -9.67
CA LYS A 89 8.12 -5.21 -9.90
C LYS A 89 7.36 -4.63 -8.72
N GLU A 90 7.95 -3.60 -8.12
CA GLU A 90 7.33 -2.77 -7.10
C GLU A 90 6.93 -1.43 -7.70
N MET A 91 5.73 -0.98 -7.38
CA MET A 91 5.20 0.30 -7.79
C MET A 91 5.88 1.43 -7.04
N VAL A 92 6.19 2.50 -7.76
CA VAL A 92 6.70 3.75 -7.20
C VAL A 92 5.92 4.90 -7.81
N LEU A 93 5.42 5.77 -6.95
CA LEU A 93 4.82 7.03 -7.36
C LEU A 93 5.95 8.03 -7.63
N ARG A 94 6.09 8.46 -8.90
CA ARG A 94 7.12 9.44 -9.30
C ARG A 94 6.74 10.85 -8.95
N ASP A 95 5.45 11.15 -9.07
CA ASP A 95 4.90 12.44 -8.73
C ASP A 95 3.64 12.27 -7.89
N ASN A 96 3.59 13.08 -6.83
CA ASN A 96 2.47 13.19 -5.90
C ASN A 96 2.12 14.67 -5.69
N ASP A 97 2.60 15.56 -6.56
CA ASP A 97 2.17 16.94 -6.54
C ASP A 97 0.67 16.99 -6.84
N CYS A 98 -0.08 17.46 -5.84
CA CYS A 98 -1.52 17.44 -5.88
C CYS A 98 -2.02 18.20 -7.12
N GLY A 99 -2.64 17.48 -8.07
CA GLY A 99 -3.24 18.08 -9.26
C GLY A 99 -4.35 19.07 -8.88
N LEU A 100 -3.97 20.32 -8.65
CA LEU A 100 -4.70 21.44 -8.05
C LEU A 100 -6.03 21.87 -8.72
N LEU A 101 -6.50 21.19 -9.76
CA LEU A 101 -7.63 21.69 -10.57
C LEU A 101 -8.66 20.64 -11.00
N ASN A 102 -8.51 19.37 -10.62
CA ASN A 102 -9.51 18.34 -10.95
C ASN A 102 -10.08 17.73 -9.67
N SER A 103 -11.37 17.98 -9.42
CA SER A 103 -12.12 17.42 -8.29
C SER A 103 -11.82 15.94 -8.08
N ASN A 104 -11.48 15.52 -6.86
CA ASN A 104 -11.25 14.12 -6.52
C ASN A 104 -12.46 13.27 -6.93
N LYS A 105 -12.23 12.36 -7.89
CA LYS A 105 -13.25 11.44 -8.39
C LYS A 105 -13.70 10.46 -7.29
N THR A 106 -12.82 10.10 -6.36
CA THR A 106 -13.10 9.23 -5.20
C THR A 106 -14.11 9.88 -4.24
N ARG A 107 -13.97 11.19 -3.97
CA ARG A 107 -14.92 11.97 -3.17
C ARG A 107 -16.24 12.20 -3.92
N ARG A 108 -16.18 12.54 -5.21
CA ARG A 108 -17.37 12.74 -6.07
C ARG A 108 -18.24 11.48 -6.20
N LEU A 109 -17.67 10.29 -6.03
CA LEU A 109 -18.36 9.01 -6.21
C LEU A 109 -18.78 8.31 -4.90
N SER A 110 -18.61 8.94 -3.72
CA SER A 110 -18.94 8.32 -2.41
C SER A 110 -18.28 6.95 -2.20
N ALA A 111 -17.08 6.78 -2.74
CA ALA A 111 -16.41 5.50 -2.91
C ALA A 111 -15.81 4.93 -1.61
N LEU A 112 -16.27 5.33 -0.42
CA LEU A 112 -15.90 4.68 0.84
C LEU A 112 -17.10 4.33 1.75
N LEU A 113 -18.30 4.86 1.48
CA LEU A 113 -19.38 4.91 2.47
C LEU A 113 -20.56 3.97 2.21
N LYS A 114 -20.56 3.18 1.11
CA LYS A 114 -21.67 2.26 0.79
C LYS A 114 -21.18 0.85 0.49
N VAL A 115 -21.02 0.04 1.54
CA VAL A 115 -20.78 -1.40 1.45
C VAL A 115 -22.12 -2.12 1.21
N LYS A 116 -22.32 -2.69 0.02
CA LYS A 116 -23.37 -3.70 -0.21
C LYS A 116 -22.74 -5.02 -0.68
N ASN A 117 -23.08 -6.08 0.03
CA ASN A 117 -22.76 -7.47 -0.34
C ASN A 117 -23.12 -7.74 -1.81
N SER A 118 -22.16 -8.22 -2.57
CA SER A 118 -22.41 -8.70 -3.93
C SER A 118 -21.64 -10.00 -4.13
N GLY A 119 -22.28 -11.08 -3.68
CA GLY A 119 -22.22 -12.32 -4.44
C GLY A 119 -22.95 -12.07 -5.75
N GLY A 120 -22.26 -12.17 -6.88
CA GLY A 120 -22.84 -11.91 -8.19
C GLY A 120 -21.78 -11.98 -9.28
N ALA A 121 -22.00 -12.89 -10.22
CA ALA A 121 -21.19 -13.29 -11.36
C ALA A 121 -20.34 -12.20 -12.05
N VAL A 122 -19.16 -12.62 -12.52
CA VAL A 122 -18.31 -11.88 -13.47
C VAL A 122 -19.04 -11.79 -14.82
N PRO A 123 -19.20 -10.59 -15.42
CA PRO A 123 -19.86 -10.45 -16.72
C PRO A 123 -19.11 -11.17 -17.85
N PRO A 124 -19.80 -11.75 -18.84
CA PRO A 124 -19.15 -12.40 -19.99
C PRO A 124 -18.36 -11.36 -20.81
N GLY A 125 -17.07 -11.62 -21.04
CA GLY A 125 -16.18 -10.76 -21.83
C GLY A 125 -15.10 -10.02 -21.04
N PHE A 126 -15.04 -10.17 -19.72
CA PHE A 126 -14.00 -9.58 -18.88
C PHE A 126 -12.61 -10.19 -19.18
N ARG A 127 -11.74 -9.43 -19.85
CA ARG A 127 -10.31 -9.78 -20.04
C ARG A 127 -9.45 -9.01 -19.04
N ALA A 128 -8.74 -9.72 -18.18
CA ALA A 128 -7.86 -9.16 -17.14
C ALA A 128 -6.78 -8.19 -17.66
N SER A 129 -6.51 -8.18 -18.96
CA SER A 129 -5.48 -7.37 -19.63
C SER A 129 -5.94 -5.98 -20.08
N GLN A 130 -7.06 -5.44 -19.59
CA GLN A 130 -7.58 -4.12 -20.01
C GLN A 130 -8.08 -3.24 -18.86
N TRP A 131 -7.68 -3.56 -17.63
CA TRP A 131 -8.17 -2.93 -16.39
C TRP A 131 -7.96 -1.39 -16.35
N TRP A 132 -6.95 -0.87 -17.07
CA TRP A 132 -6.66 0.58 -17.12
C TRP A 132 -7.60 1.40 -18.01
N ARG A 133 -8.49 0.78 -18.81
CA ARG A 133 -9.38 1.50 -19.77
C ARG A 133 -10.81 1.70 -19.30
N ASN A 134 -11.22 1.12 -18.17
CA ASN A 134 -12.58 1.20 -17.69
C ASN A 134 -12.67 2.17 -16.50
N ILE A 135 -13.19 3.36 -16.74
CA ILE A 135 -13.46 4.35 -15.68
C ILE A 135 -14.55 3.84 -14.72
N ASP A 136 -15.43 2.96 -15.21
CA ASP A 136 -16.41 2.25 -14.41
C ASP A 136 -15.82 1.16 -13.53
N LEU A 137 -14.61 0.66 -13.86
CA LEU A 137 -13.83 -0.14 -12.92
C LEU A 137 -13.33 0.73 -11.79
N TYR A 138 -12.80 1.94 -12.01
CA TYR A 138 -12.45 2.85 -10.91
C TYR A 138 -13.64 3.23 -10.02
N SER A 139 -14.86 3.32 -10.55
CA SER A 139 -16.08 3.54 -9.75
C SER A 139 -16.63 2.28 -9.06
N SER A 140 -16.17 1.08 -9.45
CA SER A 140 -16.56 -0.21 -8.86
C SER A 140 -15.42 -0.98 -8.16
N SER A 141 -14.17 -0.52 -8.29
CA SER A 141 -12.93 -1.08 -7.75
C SER A 141 -12.38 -0.27 -6.58
N THR A 142 -12.83 0.98 -6.41
CA THR A 142 -12.51 1.84 -5.25
C THR A 142 -13.20 1.39 -3.96
N LEU A 143 -14.03 0.34 -3.98
CA LEU A 143 -14.81 -0.15 -2.84
C LEU A 143 -14.71 -1.66 -2.57
N ARG A 144 -13.57 -2.30 -2.86
CA ARG A 144 -13.31 -3.68 -2.37
C ARG A 144 -11.84 -3.91 -2.06
N MET A 145 -11.17 -2.97 -1.38
CA MET A 145 -9.90 -3.31 -0.74
C MET A 145 -10.20 -4.28 0.41
N LYS A 146 -10.21 -5.57 0.08
CA LYS A 146 -10.43 -6.66 1.03
C LYS A 146 -9.19 -7.00 1.83
N HIS A 147 -8.03 -6.53 1.39
CA HIS A 147 -6.74 -6.89 1.94
C HIS A 147 -5.93 -5.60 2.09
N LEU A 148 -5.35 -5.37 3.26
CA LEU A 148 -4.50 -4.21 3.56
C LEU A 148 -3.30 -4.67 4.38
N ASN A 149 -2.19 -3.93 4.28
CA ASN A 149 -1.03 -4.21 5.09
C ASN A 149 -1.34 -3.89 6.58
N PRO A 150 -1.12 -4.84 7.51
CA PRO A 150 -1.42 -4.65 8.93
C PRO A 150 -0.64 -3.48 9.56
N ILE A 151 0.61 -3.26 9.13
CA ILE A 151 1.45 -2.15 9.58
C ILE A 151 0.90 -0.82 9.08
N VAL A 152 0.43 -0.76 7.82
CA VAL A 152 -0.21 0.44 7.27
C VAL A 152 -1.49 0.75 8.04
N TYR A 153 -2.32 -0.26 8.29
CA TYR A 153 -3.53 -0.11 9.10
C TYR A 153 -3.23 0.45 10.50
N GLN A 154 -2.28 -0.15 11.22
CA GLN A 154 -1.88 0.32 12.56
C GLN A 154 -1.37 1.77 12.54
N ARG A 155 -0.55 2.14 11.55
CA ARG A 155 -0.04 3.51 11.41
C ARG A 155 -1.15 4.52 11.11
N LEU A 156 -2.18 4.13 10.35
CA LEU A 156 -3.35 4.99 10.13
C LEU A 156 -4.12 5.24 11.43
N LEU A 157 -4.28 4.22 12.28
CA LEU A 157 -4.90 4.38 13.61
C LEU A 157 -4.07 5.30 14.51
N GLN A 158 -2.75 5.10 14.56
CA GLN A 158 -1.85 5.95 15.33
C GLN A 158 -1.86 7.40 14.86
N LEU A 159 -1.88 7.61 13.54
CA LEU A 159 -1.97 8.94 12.95
C LEU A 159 -3.31 9.59 13.27
N HIS A 160 -4.41 8.84 13.19
CA HIS A 160 -5.73 9.29 13.59
C HIS A 160 -5.78 9.73 15.06
N ASP A 161 -5.25 8.93 15.98
CA ASP A 161 -5.24 9.30 17.39
C ASP A 161 -4.41 10.54 17.66
N ALA A 162 -3.27 10.67 16.96
CA ALA A 162 -2.37 11.81 17.10
C ALA A 162 -2.95 13.13 16.54
N LEU A 163 -3.84 13.07 15.54
CA LEU A 163 -4.36 14.25 14.83
C LEU A 163 -5.83 14.57 15.14
N ILE A 164 -6.66 13.56 15.35
CA ILE A 164 -8.11 13.69 15.53
C ILE A 164 -8.45 13.61 17.01
N THR A 165 -8.18 12.46 17.65
CA THR A 165 -8.49 12.23 19.07
C THR A 165 -7.79 13.28 19.95
N ALA A 166 -6.55 13.62 19.62
CA ALA A 166 -5.79 14.66 20.31
C ALA A 166 -6.43 16.06 20.25
N THR A 167 -7.11 16.42 19.14
CA THR A 167 -7.83 17.71 19.01
C THR A 167 -9.15 17.77 19.78
N GLN A 168 -9.70 16.61 20.13
CA GLN A 168 -10.98 16.50 20.85
C GLN A 168 -10.79 16.20 22.35
N SER A 169 -9.57 15.83 22.76
CA SER A 169 -9.21 15.51 24.15
C SER A 169 -9.30 16.75 25.02
N THR A 170 -9.71 16.64 26.29
CA THR A 170 -9.63 17.76 27.25
C THR A 170 -8.23 17.95 27.86
N ASP A 171 -7.28 17.06 27.56
CA ASP A 171 -5.90 17.14 28.05
C ASP A 171 -5.11 18.23 27.29
N PRO A 172 -4.52 19.23 27.97
CA PRO A 172 -3.67 20.25 27.34
C PRO A 172 -2.45 19.68 26.60
N ASN A 173 -1.89 18.55 27.04
CA ASN A 173 -0.75 17.93 26.39
C ASN A 173 -1.12 17.34 25.02
N GLU A 174 -2.32 16.79 24.92
CA GLU A 174 -2.89 16.24 23.69
C GLU A 174 -3.17 17.34 22.67
N HIS A 175 -3.77 18.46 23.10
CA HIS A 175 -3.92 19.64 22.25
C HIS A 175 -2.56 20.14 21.75
N ALA A 176 -1.57 20.27 22.62
CA ALA A 176 -0.24 20.73 22.22
C ALA A 176 0.42 19.76 21.22
N ARG A 177 0.12 18.45 21.29
CA ARG A 177 0.59 17.46 20.31
C ARG A 177 -0.07 17.67 18.95
N ALA A 178 -1.38 17.88 18.91
CA ALA A 178 -2.10 18.17 17.68
C ALA A 178 -1.60 19.47 17.01
N GLU A 179 -1.38 20.53 17.78
CA GLU A 179 -0.84 21.80 17.29
C GLU A 179 0.56 21.64 16.68
N ARG A 180 1.45 20.86 17.32
CA ARG A 180 2.77 20.55 16.75
C ARG A 180 2.65 19.81 15.43
N ALA A 181 1.69 18.89 15.31
CA ALA A 181 1.47 18.16 14.08
C ALA A 181 0.93 19.09 12.98
N HIS A 182 -0.08 19.92 13.26
CA HIS A 182 -0.58 20.91 12.30
C HIS A 182 0.53 21.84 11.83
N LYS A 183 1.38 22.33 12.74
CA LYS A 183 2.56 23.13 12.40
C LYS A 183 3.52 22.37 11.47
N TYR A 184 3.76 21.08 11.71
CA TYR A 184 4.59 20.24 10.82
C TYR A 184 3.99 20.14 9.41
N PHE A 185 2.68 19.87 9.30
CA PHE A 185 1.99 19.81 8.01
C PHE A 185 2.06 21.14 7.24
N ARG A 186 1.96 22.26 7.95
CA ARG A 186 2.08 23.59 7.34
C ARG A 186 3.52 23.90 6.93
N ASP A 187 4.46 23.80 7.87
CA ASP A 187 5.79 24.38 7.71
C ASP A 187 6.74 23.45 6.93
N GLU A 188 6.59 22.13 7.09
CA GLU A 188 7.49 21.13 6.50
C GLU A 188 6.86 20.47 5.26
N LEU A 189 5.54 20.27 5.27
CA LEU A 189 4.82 19.68 4.13
C LEU A 189 4.13 20.72 3.25
N PHE A 190 4.25 22.00 3.59
CA PHE A 190 3.71 23.13 2.82
C PHE A 190 2.20 23.03 2.53
N MET A 191 1.44 22.33 3.39
CA MET A 191 -0.01 22.26 3.25
C MET A 191 -0.64 23.56 3.73
N SER A 192 -1.54 24.13 2.93
CA SER A 192 -2.45 25.18 3.38
C SER A 192 -3.39 24.65 4.46
N ASP A 193 -3.99 25.57 5.23
CA ASP A 193 -4.96 25.19 6.27
C ASP A 193 -6.19 24.45 5.67
N ASP A 194 -6.57 24.78 4.42
CA ASP A 194 -7.65 24.09 3.71
C ASP A 194 -7.26 22.66 3.30
N GLU A 195 -6.05 22.46 2.81
CA GLU A 195 -5.52 21.13 2.48
C GLU A 195 -5.34 20.27 3.73
N TYR A 196 -4.83 20.85 4.82
CA TYR A 196 -4.71 20.16 6.10
C TYR A 196 -6.09 19.74 6.63
N ARG A 197 -7.08 20.63 6.58
CA ARG A 197 -8.46 20.30 6.97
C ARG A 197 -9.07 19.20 6.10
N LEU A 198 -8.81 19.23 4.79
CA LEU A 198 -9.25 18.18 3.87
C LEU A 198 -8.61 16.83 4.22
N PHE A 199 -7.29 16.81 4.42
CA PHE A 199 -6.55 15.62 4.85
C PHE A 199 -7.08 15.07 6.18
N HIS A 200 -7.32 15.93 7.17
CA HIS A 200 -7.85 15.59 8.48
C HIS A 200 -9.22 14.90 8.37
N ASN A 201 -10.16 15.50 7.64
CA ASN A 201 -11.49 14.91 7.39
C ASN A 201 -11.41 13.56 6.63
N ASN A 202 -10.51 13.46 5.66
CA ASN A 202 -10.28 12.22 4.92
C ASN A 202 -9.69 11.15 5.83
N LEU A 203 -8.73 11.48 6.70
CA LEU A 203 -8.15 10.54 7.65
C LEU A 203 -9.21 9.97 8.61
N GLU A 204 -10.03 10.84 9.20
CA GLU A 204 -11.14 10.42 10.08
C GLU A 204 -12.11 9.48 9.35
N SER A 205 -12.56 9.88 8.16
CA SER A 205 -13.48 9.08 7.34
C SER A 205 -12.89 7.73 6.94
N LEU A 206 -11.61 7.69 6.57
CA LEU A 206 -10.91 6.46 6.18
C LEU A 206 -10.82 5.50 7.36
N VAL A 207 -10.37 5.98 8.52
CA VAL A 207 -10.15 5.15 9.71
C VAL A 207 -11.46 4.55 10.21
N ILE A 208 -12.52 5.35 10.31
CA ILE A 208 -13.86 4.86 10.67
C ILE A 208 -14.30 3.75 9.68
N GLY A 209 -14.10 3.99 8.38
CA GLY A 209 -14.44 3.02 7.34
C GLY A 209 -13.63 1.72 7.43
N LEU A 210 -12.32 1.80 7.67
CA LEU A 210 -11.44 0.63 7.80
C LEU A 210 -11.77 -0.17 9.05
N GLN A 211 -11.97 0.47 10.20
CA GLN A 211 -12.36 -0.18 11.46
C GLN A 211 -13.70 -0.91 11.31
N ALA A 212 -14.71 -0.25 10.74
CA ALA A 212 -16.01 -0.87 10.49
C ALA A 212 -15.89 -2.09 9.55
N ASN A 213 -15.08 -2.01 8.49
CA ASN A 213 -14.86 -3.14 7.60
C ASN A 213 -14.07 -4.28 8.26
N CYS A 214 -13.10 -3.96 9.12
CA CYS A 214 -12.33 -4.96 9.87
C CYS A 214 -13.24 -5.71 10.85
N LEU A 215 -14.05 -4.99 11.64
CA LEU A 215 -15.01 -5.56 12.58
C LEU A 215 -16.05 -6.47 11.92
N ASN A 216 -16.50 -6.11 10.71
CA ASN A 216 -17.46 -6.89 9.94
C ASN A 216 -16.83 -8.03 9.11
N GLY A 217 -15.51 -8.24 9.21
CA GLY A 217 -14.79 -9.27 8.43
C GLY A 217 -14.70 -8.99 6.93
N ASN A 218 -14.94 -7.74 6.51
CA ASN A 218 -14.86 -7.29 5.11
C ASN A 218 -13.46 -6.80 4.72
N LEU A 219 -12.60 -6.56 5.71
CA LEU A 219 -11.18 -6.20 5.55
C LEU A 219 -10.30 -7.24 6.25
N MET A 220 -9.36 -7.79 5.50
CA MET A 220 -8.30 -8.69 5.94
C MET A 220 -7.00 -7.89 6.06
N LEU A 221 -6.25 -8.12 7.13
CA LEU A 221 -5.00 -7.44 7.42
C LEU A 221 -3.83 -8.40 7.16
N ASP A 222 -3.73 -8.86 5.92
CA ASP A 222 -2.87 -9.96 5.46
C ASP A 222 -1.94 -9.60 4.29
N LEU A 223 -1.97 -8.35 3.79
CA LEU A 223 -1.01 -7.90 2.77
C LEU A 223 0.31 -7.48 3.40
N ASP A 224 1.15 -8.46 3.69
CA ASP A 224 2.54 -8.20 4.01
C ASP A 224 3.41 -8.98 3.03
N ALA A 225 3.76 -8.35 1.90
CA ALA A 225 4.54 -9.02 0.87
C ALA A 225 5.90 -9.47 1.39
N LYS A 226 6.50 -8.72 2.33
CA LYS A 226 7.80 -9.09 2.89
C LYS A 226 7.70 -10.35 3.74
N ASN A 227 6.73 -10.40 4.65
CA ASN A 227 6.50 -11.59 5.47
C ASN A 227 6.00 -12.78 4.63
N TYR A 228 5.10 -12.53 3.67
CA TYR A 228 4.59 -13.54 2.75
C TYR A 228 5.72 -14.18 1.94
N LEU A 229 6.58 -13.34 1.33
CA LEU A 229 7.74 -13.84 0.57
C LEU A 229 8.72 -14.57 1.49
N ALA A 230 8.94 -14.07 2.72
CA ALA A 230 9.77 -14.71 3.73
C ALA A 230 9.26 -16.07 4.22
N GLY A 231 8.05 -16.50 3.84
CA GLY A 231 7.42 -17.71 4.38
C GLY A 231 7.15 -17.61 5.88
N ALA A 232 7.12 -16.39 6.43
CA ALA A 232 6.76 -16.14 7.81
C ALA A 232 5.24 -16.24 7.93
N ASP A 233 4.76 -16.82 9.03
CA ASP A 233 3.35 -16.72 9.39
C ASP A 233 3.00 -15.22 9.49
N SER A 234 1.90 -14.82 8.85
CA SER A 234 1.38 -13.45 8.97
C SER A 234 1.29 -13.11 10.46
N PRO A 235 1.80 -11.95 10.92
CA PRO A 235 1.72 -11.59 12.32
C PRO A 235 0.26 -11.71 12.77
N PRO A 236 -0.01 -12.33 13.94
CA PRO A 236 -1.38 -12.44 14.43
C PRO A 236 -1.94 -11.02 14.50
N VAL A 237 -2.94 -10.77 13.67
CA VAL A 237 -3.78 -9.59 13.80
C VAL A 237 -4.55 -9.83 15.08
N THR A 238 -4.00 -9.39 16.21
CA THR A 238 -4.71 -9.40 17.47
C THR A 238 -5.98 -8.60 17.23
N ARG A 239 -7.13 -9.27 17.39
CA ARG A 239 -8.46 -8.67 17.33
C ARG A 239 -8.72 -7.70 18.49
N ASP A 240 -7.71 -7.47 19.31
CA ASP A 240 -7.74 -6.56 20.43
C ASP A 240 -7.56 -5.15 19.87
N ILE A 241 -8.72 -4.59 19.53
CA ILE A 241 -9.01 -3.17 19.38
C ILE A 241 -8.96 -2.54 20.77
#